data_AF-E8T6N8-F1
#
_entry.id   AF-E8T6N8-F1
#
_cell.length_a   1.000
_cell.length_b   1.000
_cell.length_c   1.000
_cell.angle_alpha   90.00
_cell.angle_beta   90.00
_cell.angle_gamma   90.00
#
_symmetry.space_group_name_H-M   'P 1'
#
loop_
_entity.id
_entity.type
_entity.pdbx_description
1 polymer ?
#
loop_
_entity_poly.entity_id
_entity_poly.type
_entity_poly.pdbx_seq_one_letter_code
_entity_poly.pdbx_strand_id
1 'polypeptide(L)'
;MKKGSVLFLLGTLVGAGAAVVATTKREELLKKLEELQEQIKESDLPERAQNLVKEIADSIKQLVSSGEGSMTEEEKKNILEEVEQKIQKLEETIKEGEQ
;
A
#
# COMPACT_ATOMS: atom_id res chain seq x y z
N MET A 1 -3.89 13.60 -9.38
CA MET A 1 -4.93 12.53 -9.39
C MET A 1 -6.03 12.83 -8.38
N LYS A 2 -7.25 12.32 -8.55
CA LYS A 2 -8.31 12.51 -7.53
C LYS A 2 -8.02 11.61 -6.31
N LYS A 3 -8.20 12.14 -5.09
CA LYS A 3 -7.96 11.44 -3.81
C LYS A 3 -8.57 10.03 -3.76
N GLY A 4 -9.78 9.85 -4.31
CA GLY A 4 -10.47 8.55 -4.38
C GLY A 4 -9.75 7.49 -5.22
N SER A 5 -8.96 7.88 -6.23
CA SER A 5 -8.17 6.95 -7.03
C SER A 5 -6.99 6.38 -6.24
N VAL A 6 -6.40 7.15 -5.33
CA VAL A 6 -5.29 6.69 -4.48
C VAL A 6 -5.78 5.67 -3.45
N LEU A 7 -6.91 5.94 -2.80
CA LEU A 7 -7.53 5.01 -1.86
C LEU A 7 -7.97 3.71 -2.55
N PHE A 8 -8.56 3.82 -3.74
CA PHE A 8 -8.93 2.66 -4.55
C PHE A 8 -7.72 1.80 -4.93
N LEU A 9 -6.62 2.43 -5.39
CA LEU A 9 -5.40 1.72 -5.73
C LEU A 9 -4.78 1.04 -4.50
N LEU A 10 -4.77 1.71 -3.34
CA LEU A 10 -4.27 1.13 -2.09
C LEU A 10 -5.09 -0.06 -1.61
N GLY A 11 -6.42 0.04 -1.60
CA GLY A 11 -7.29 -1.08 -1.29
C GLY A 11 -7.09 -2.27 -2.25
N THR A 12 -6.87 -1.97 -3.54
CA THR A 12 -6.55 -3.00 -4.54
C THR A 12 -5.19 -3.65 -4.27
N LEU A 13 -4.18 -2.87 -3.89
CA LEU A 13 -2.84 -3.37 -3.58
C LEU A 13 -2.81 -4.21 -2.30
N VAL A 14 -3.63 -3.91 -1.29
CA VAL A 14 -3.78 -4.75 -0.10
C VAL A 14 -4.51 -6.05 -0.40
N GLY A 15 -5.62 -5.98 -1.13
CA GLY A 15 -6.34 -7.17 -1.58
C GLY A 15 -5.46 -8.07 -2.46
N ALA A 16 -4.67 -7.45 -3.33
CA ALA A 16 -3.68 -8.16 -4.15
C ALA A 16 -2.51 -8.68 -3.31
N GLY A 17 -2.03 -7.94 -2.31
CA GLY A 17 -0.96 -8.34 -1.39
C GLY A 17 -1.33 -9.60 -0.61
N ALA A 18 -2.57 -9.69 -0.12
CA ALA A 18 -3.11 -10.91 0.48
C ALA A 18 -3.17 -12.07 -0.53
N ALA A 19 -3.50 -11.79 -1.81
CA ALA A 19 -3.53 -12.78 -2.89
C ALA A 19 -2.14 -13.16 -3.44
N VAL A 20 -1.10 -12.36 -3.24
CA VAL A 20 0.31 -12.68 -3.62
C VAL A 20 0.88 -13.75 -2.76
N VAL A 21 0.43 -13.85 -1.51
CA VAL A 21 0.73 -15.01 -0.67
C VAL A 21 0.29 -16.31 -1.36
N ALA A 22 -0.65 -16.25 -2.32
CA ALA A 22 -1.15 -17.39 -3.06
C ALA A 22 -0.76 -17.44 -4.56
N THR A 23 -0.12 -16.41 -5.16
CA THR A 23 0.12 -16.37 -6.62
C THR A 23 1.46 -15.77 -7.03
N THR A 24 2.03 -16.23 -8.16
CA THR A 24 3.34 -15.84 -8.74
C THR A 24 3.39 -14.43 -9.36
N LYS A 25 2.38 -13.58 -9.15
CA LYS A 25 2.23 -12.26 -9.79
C LYS A 25 3.04 -11.13 -9.13
N ARG A 26 4.18 -11.45 -8.51
CA ARG A 26 5.00 -10.51 -7.70
C ARG A 26 5.47 -9.30 -8.51
N GLU A 27 5.95 -9.52 -9.74
CA GLU A 27 6.46 -8.46 -10.62
C GLU A 27 5.37 -7.45 -10.99
N GLU A 28 4.16 -7.92 -11.29
CA GLU A 28 3.02 -7.05 -11.63
C GLU A 28 2.65 -6.14 -10.46
N LEU A 29 2.79 -6.64 -9.24
CA LEU A 29 2.49 -5.88 -8.02
C LEU A 29 3.58 -4.87 -7.66
N LEU A 30 4.85 -5.25 -7.81
CA LEU A 30 5.96 -4.31 -7.67
C LEU A 30 5.83 -3.15 -8.64
N LYS A 31 5.46 -3.44 -9.90
CA LYS A 31 5.21 -2.40 -10.91
C LYS A 31 4.05 -1.48 -10.51
N LYS A 32 2.93 -2.05 -10.04
CA LYS A 32 1.79 -1.24 -9.56
C LYS A 32 2.14 -0.38 -8.34
N LEU A 33 3.02 -0.86 -7.45
CA LEU A 33 3.51 -0.08 -6.31
C LEU A 33 4.39 1.10 -6.75
N GLU A 34 5.24 0.89 -7.76
CA GLU A 34 6.05 1.96 -8.35
C GLU A 34 5.18 3.00 -9.05
N GLU A 35 4.22 2.55 -9.87
CA GLU A 35 3.25 3.44 -10.52
C GLU A 35 2.44 4.24 -9.48
N LEU A 36 2.07 3.64 -8.34
CA LEU A 36 1.40 4.34 -7.25
C LEU A 36 2.31 5.42 -6.62
N GLN A 37 3.55 5.08 -6.32
CA GLN A 37 4.50 6.02 -5.73
C GLN A 37 4.75 7.23 -6.64
N GLU A 38 4.89 6.99 -7.95
CA GLU A 38 5.08 8.04 -8.96
C GLU A 38 3.85 8.95 -9.06
N GLN A 39 2.67 8.34 -9.13
CA GLN A 39 1.39 9.03 -9.14
C GLN A 39 1.13 9.92 -7.91
N ILE A 40 1.71 9.58 -6.76
CA ILE A 40 1.54 10.33 -5.51
C ILE A 40 2.51 11.49 -5.42
N LYS A 41 3.71 11.36 -5.98
CA LYS A 41 4.62 12.51 -6.15
C LYS A 41 3.99 13.60 -7.01
N GLU A 42 3.18 13.22 -7.99
CA GLU A 42 2.42 14.13 -8.86
C GLU A 42 1.02 14.49 -8.30
N SER A 43 0.70 14.08 -7.07
CA SER A 43 -0.61 14.34 -6.48
C SER A 43 -0.60 15.58 -5.58
N ASP A 44 -1.72 16.30 -5.55
CA ASP A 44 -1.98 17.38 -4.58
C ASP A 44 -2.29 16.85 -3.16
N LEU A 45 -1.83 15.64 -2.83
CA LEU A 45 -1.98 15.11 -1.48
C LEU A 45 -1.10 15.89 -0.50
N PRO A 46 -1.59 16.15 0.73
CA PRO A 46 -0.76 16.70 1.78
C PRO A 46 0.50 15.86 2.00
N GLU A 47 1.61 16.49 2.37
CA GLU A 47 2.89 15.82 2.62
C GLU A 47 2.75 14.65 3.61
N ARG A 48 1.88 14.79 4.62
CA ARG A 48 1.53 13.70 5.57
C ARG A 48 0.91 12.49 4.88
N ALA A 49 -0.02 12.72 3.95
CA ALA A 49 -0.67 11.66 3.18
C ALA A 49 0.31 11.01 2.20
N GLN A 50 1.17 11.81 1.54
CA GLN A 50 2.22 11.27 0.67
C GLN A 50 3.19 10.35 1.43
N ASN A 51 3.62 10.76 2.63
CA ASN A 51 4.47 9.95 3.49
C ASN A 51 3.80 8.64 3.91
N LEU A 52 2.53 8.70 4.33
CA LEU A 52 1.77 7.50 4.68
C LEU A 52 1.68 6.52 3.52
N VAL A 53 1.44 7.00 2.29
CA VAL A 53 1.37 6.09 1.15
C VAL A 53 2.73 5.48 0.82
N LYS A 54 3.81 6.25 0.94
CA LYS A 54 5.16 5.74 0.74
C LYS A 54 5.46 4.61 1.72
N GLU A 55 5.12 4.80 3.00
CA GLU A 55 5.26 3.75 4.02
C GLU A 55 4.45 2.50 3.70
N ILE A 56 3.18 2.67 3.29
CA ILE A 56 2.32 1.53 2.90
C ILE A 56 2.95 0.78 1.72
N ALA A 57 3.39 1.51 0.69
CA ALA A 57 3.98 0.91 -0.49
C ALA A 57 5.26 0.14 -0.16
N ASP A 58 6.09 0.67 0.74
CA ASP A 58 7.32 0.01 1.20
C ASP A 58 7.01 -1.25 2.02
N SER A 59 6.01 -1.23 2.91
CA SER A 59 5.56 -2.42 3.66
C SER A 59 5.03 -3.52 2.74
N ILE A 60 4.22 -3.17 1.73
CA ILE A 60 3.72 -4.15 0.75
C ILE A 60 4.89 -4.66 -0.12
N LYS A 61 5.82 -3.78 -0.52
CA LYS A 61 7.02 -4.17 -1.27
C LYS A 61 7.88 -5.14 -0.48
N GLN A 62 8.04 -4.94 0.82
CA GLN A 62 8.74 -5.87 1.71
C GLN A 62 8.03 -7.23 1.75
N LEU A 63 6.70 -7.24 1.87
CA LEU A 63 5.91 -8.49 1.90
C LEU A 63 6.01 -9.27 0.58
N VAL A 64 5.96 -8.57 -0.55
CA VAL A 64 6.07 -9.18 -1.89
C VAL A 64 7.51 -9.63 -2.21
N SER A 65 8.52 -8.86 -1.78
CA SER A 65 9.93 -9.15 -2.03
C SER A 65 10.49 -10.24 -1.11
N SER A 66 9.93 -10.41 0.08
CA SER A 66 10.43 -11.36 1.08
C SER A 66 10.16 -12.83 0.75
N GLY A 67 9.66 -13.20 -0.43
CA GLY A 67 9.67 -14.60 -0.89
C GLY A 67 8.75 -15.56 -0.11
N GLU A 68 8.19 -16.58 -0.78
CA GLU A 68 7.63 -17.74 -0.07
C GLU A 68 8.80 -18.48 0.59
N GLY A 69 8.90 -18.42 1.92
CA GLY A 69 9.90 -19.16 2.70
C GLY A 69 10.66 -18.35 3.75
N SER A 70 10.72 -17.01 3.63
CA SER A 70 11.47 -16.17 4.60
C SER A 70 10.63 -15.66 5.76
N MET A 71 9.31 -15.53 5.55
CA MET A 71 8.36 -15.02 6.54
C MET A 71 7.30 -16.06 6.85
N THR A 72 7.03 -16.23 8.13
CA THR A 72 5.91 -17.00 8.67
C THR A 72 4.57 -16.37 8.31
N GLU A 73 3.51 -17.17 8.31
CA GLU A 73 2.13 -16.67 8.10
C GLU A 73 1.74 -15.60 9.14
N GLU A 74 2.27 -15.71 10.35
CA GLU A 74 2.06 -14.74 11.43
C GLU A 74 2.75 -13.39 11.13
N GLU A 75 3.99 -13.41 10.66
CA GLU A 75 4.68 -12.19 10.23
C GLU A 75 3.99 -11.53 9.02
N LYS A 76 3.50 -12.33 8.07
CA LYS A 76 2.72 -11.80 6.93
C LYS A 76 1.43 -11.13 7.41
N LYS A 77 0.71 -11.77 8.35
CA LYS A 77 -0.51 -11.22 8.95
C LYS A 77 -0.24 -9.91 9.68
N ASN A 78 0.83 -9.84 10.46
CA ASN A 78 1.21 -8.63 11.19
C ASN A 78 1.52 -7.47 10.24
N ILE A 79 2.25 -7.72 9.14
CA ILE A 79 2.52 -6.66 8.14
C ILE A 79 1.25 -6.23 7.44
N LEU A 80 0.36 -7.15 7.07
CA LEU A 80 -0.92 -6.82 6.45
C LEU A 80 -1.81 -5.99 7.40
N GLU A 81 -1.88 -6.34 8.67
CA GLU A 81 -2.61 -5.56 9.69
C GLU A 81 -2.01 -4.16 9.87
N GLU A 82 -0.67 -4.05 9.90
CA GLU A 82 0.01 -2.75 9.96
C GLU A 82 -0.33 -1.88 8.74
N VAL A 83 -0.30 -2.47 7.54
CA VAL A 83 -0.67 -1.80 6.29
C VAL A 83 -2.13 -1.32 6.33
N GLU A 84 -3.04 -2.16 6.83
CA GLU A 84 -4.46 -1.81 6.94
C GLU A 84 -4.69 -0.64 7.91
N GLN A 85 -4.00 -0.63 9.06
CA GLN A 85 -4.04 0.50 9.99
C GLN A 85 -3.48 1.79 9.38
N LYS A 86 -2.39 1.70 8.60
CA LYS A 86 -1.82 2.86 7.91
C LYS A 86 -2.77 3.40 6.84
N ILE A 87 -3.51 2.53 6.15
CA ILE A 87 -4.54 2.94 5.18
C ILE A 87 -5.69 3.65 5.89
N GLN A 88 -6.16 3.13 7.02
CA GLN A 88 -7.19 3.82 7.81
C GLN A 88 -6.75 5.22 8.22
N LYS A 89 -5.52 5.38 8.73
CA LYS A 89 -4.95 6.69 9.07
C LYS A 89 -4.82 7.61 7.86
N LEU A 90 -4.48 7.05 6.69
CA LEU A 90 -4.43 7.80 5.44
C LEU A 90 -5.82 8.28 5.04
N GLU A 91 -6.84 7.43 5.14
CA GLU A 91 -8.23 7.82 4.88
C GLU A 91 -8.69 8.96 5.79
N GLU A 92 -8.39 8.86 7.08
CA GLU A 92 -8.67 9.91 8.06
C GLU A 92 -7.92 11.20 7.70
N THR A 93 -6.62 11.14 7.42
CA THR A 93 -5.81 12.31 7.03
C THR A 93 -6.33 12.98 5.76
N ILE A 94 -6.77 12.18 4.78
CA ILE A 94 -7.32 12.67 3.53
C ILE A 94 -8.68 13.34 3.73
N LYS A 95 -9.53 12.79 4.63
CA LYS A 95 -10.85 13.34 5.03
C LYS A 95 -10.73 14.58 5.91
N GLU A 96 -9.80 14.61 6.85
CA GLU A 96 -9.56 15.76 7.73
C GLU A 96 -9.02 16.96 6.96
N GLY A 97 -8.20 16.72 5.92
CA GLY A 97 -7.77 17.76 4.97
C GLY A 97 -8.85 18.25 4.01
N GLU A 98 -10.14 17.95 4.25
CA GLU A 98 -11.30 18.50 3.54
C GLU A 98 -12.05 19.60 4.32
N GLN A 99 -11.63 19.93 5.56
CA GLN A 99 -12.20 21.04 6.35
C GLN A 99 -11.44 22.36 6.18
#